data_AF-A0A3L7VU35-F1
#
_entry.id   AF-A0A3L7VU35-F1
#
_cell.length_a   1.000
_cell.length_b   1.000
_cell.length_c   1.000
_cell.angle_alpha   90.00
_cell.angle_beta   90.00
_cell.angle_gamma   90.00
#
_symmetry.space_group_name_H-M   'P 1'
#
loop_
_entity.id
_entity.type
_entity.pdbx_description
1 polymer ?
#
loop_
_entity_poly.entity_id
_entity_poly.type
_entity_poly.pdbx_seq_one_letter_code
_entity_poly.pdbx_strand_id
1 'polypeptide(L)' 'MLNQPVPAPAPTSDERATAAPSTLIEIDPGLVMTCCANCGAQMIDRKCKMICECGYFLSCSDYY' A
#
# COMPACT_ATOMS: atom_id res chain seq x y z
N MET A 1 -39.12 23.64 29.18
CA MET A 1 -37.87 23.77 28.41
C MET A 1 -36.67 23.43 29.31
N LEU A 2 -36.46 22.15 29.61
CA LEU A 2 -35.28 21.67 30.34
C LEU A 2 -34.82 20.39 29.64
N ASN A 3 -33.83 20.50 28.76
CA ASN A 3 -33.19 19.36 28.12
C ASN A 3 -31.70 19.40 28.47
N GLN A 4 -31.28 18.55 29.41
CA GLN A 4 -29.88 18.30 29.73
C GLN A 4 -29.32 17.23 28.76
N PRO A 5 -28.02 17.29 28.40
CA PRO A 5 -27.40 16.30 27.52
C PRO A 5 -27.09 15.00 28.29
N VAL A 6 -27.45 13.85 27.71
CA VAL A 6 -27.03 12.52 28.18
C VAL A 6 -25.69 12.15 27.52
N PRO A 7 -24.72 11.58 28.27
CA PRO A 7 -23.41 11.20 27.73
C PRO A 7 -23.48 9.98 26.80
N ALA A 8 -22.57 9.98 25.82
CA ALA A 8 -22.44 8.96 24.77
C ALA A 8 -22.10 7.55 25.33
N PRO A 9 -22.56 6.47 24.69
CA PRO A 9 -22.14 5.11 25.05
C PRO A 9 -20.73 4.83 24.49
N ALA A 10 -19.85 4.32 25.35
CA ALA A 10 -18.58 3.73 24.93
C ALA A 10 -18.85 2.42 24.17
N PRO A 11 -18.24 2.19 22.99
CA PRO A 11 -18.32 0.89 22.34
C PRO A 11 -17.37 -0.07 23.06
N THR A 12 -17.95 -1.05 23.77
CA THR A 12 -17.21 -2.23 24.22
C THR A 12 -16.91 -3.11 23.01
N SER A 13 -15.64 -3.27 22.70
CA SER A 13 -15.13 -4.12 21.64
C SER A 13 -15.43 -5.60 21.92
N ASP A 14 -16.44 -6.15 21.26
CA ASP A 14 -16.65 -7.61 21.19
C ASP A 14 -15.99 -8.11 19.90
N GLU A 15 -14.78 -8.61 20.09
CA GLU A 15 -13.88 -9.09 19.06
C GLU A 15 -14.18 -10.57 18.79
N ARG A 16 -14.89 -10.84 17.69
CA ARG A 16 -14.86 -12.17 17.07
C ARG A 16 -14.37 -12.07 15.64
N ALA A 17 -13.13 -11.61 15.52
CA ALA A 17 -12.35 -11.72 14.29
C ALA A 17 -11.93 -13.19 14.12
N THR A 18 -12.62 -13.90 13.24
CA THR A 18 -12.09 -15.14 12.64
C THR A 18 -10.71 -14.83 12.08
N ALA A 19 -9.68 -15.48 12.63
CA ALA A 19 -8.31 -15.37 12.15
C ALA A 19 -8.21 -15.98 10.74
N ALA A 20 -8.35 -15.15 9.72
CA ALA A 20 -7.74 -15.42 8.43
C ALA A 20 -6.21 -15.46 8.64
N PRO A 21 -5.45 -16.33 7.95
CA PRO A 21 -4.01 -16.28 8.01
C PRO A 21 -3.57 -14.90 7.49
N SER A 22 -3.20 -14.02 8.40
CA SER A 22 -2.54 -12.76 8.08
C SER A 22 -1.14 -13.12 7.59
N THR A 23 -1.03 -13.48 6.32
CA THR A 23 0.24 -13.48 5.61
C THR A 23 0.70 -12.03 5.66
N LEU A 24 1.58 -11.72 6.61
CA LEU A 24 2.35 -10.49 6.56
C LEU A 24 3.13 -10.58 5.26
N ILE A 25 2.61 -9.93 4.23
CA ILE A 25 3.31 -9.76 2.98
C ILE A 25 4.50 -8.89 3.37
N GLU A 26 5.65 -9.51 3.62
CA GLU A 26 6.92 -8.80 3.62
C GLU A 26 7.08 -8.24 2.21
N ILE A 27 6.65 -7.00 2.03
CA ILE A 27 6.79 -6.29 0.77
C ILE A 27 8.29 -6.02 0.66
N ASP A 28 8.99 -6.87 -0.11
CA ASP A 28 10.39 -6.66 -0.41
C ASP A 28 10.55 -5.27 -1.04
N PRO A 29 11.32 -4.36 -0.42
CA PRO A 29 11.43 -2.99 -0.92
C PRO A 29 12.06 -2.93 -2.32
N GLY A 30 12.84 -3.95 -2.70
CA GLY A 30 13.38 -4.08 -4.06
C GLY A 30 12.28 -4.36 -5.10
N LEU A 31 11.22 -5.09 -4.72
CA LEU A 31 10.07 -5.33 -5.59
C LEU A 31 9.29 -4.04 -5.89
N VAL A 32 9.09 -3.19 -4.88
CA VAL A 32 8.43 -1.89 -5.06
C VAL A 32 9.23 -0.99 -5.99
N MET A 33 10.55 -0.96 -5.81
CA MET A 33 11.45 -0.15 -6.63
C MET A 33 11.56 -0.64 -8.08
N THR A 34 11.19 -1.89 -8.36
CA THR A 34 11.29 -2.49 -9.71
C THR A 34 9.93 -2.68 -10.40
N CYS A 35 8.86 -2.19 -9.78
CA CYS A 35 7.51 -2.20 -10.33
C CYS A 35 7.15 -0.87 -10.99
N CYS A 36 6.36 -0.95 -12.06
CA CYS A 36 5.88 0.22 -12.78
C CYS A 36 4.89 1.02 -11.94
N ALA A 37 5.18 2.30 -11.70
CA ALA A 37 4.27 3.19 -10.97
C ALA A 37 2.92 3.43 -11.70
N ASN A 38 2.85 3.14 -13.01
CA ASN A 38 1.64 3.33 -13.81
C ASN A 38 0.75 2.08 -13.85
N CYS A 39 1.31 0.88 -14.02
CA CYS A 39 0.53 -0.35 -14.19
C CYS A 39 0.89 -1.50 -13.24
N GLY A 40 1.88 -1.32 -12.36
CA GLY A 40 2.32 -2.32 -11.39
C GLY A 40 3.16 -3.48 -11.96
N ALA A 41 3.32 -3.57 -13.29
CA ALA A 41 4.10 -4.62 -13.93
C ALA A 41 5.60 -4.50 -13.59
N GLN A 42 6.32 -5.63 -13.63
CA GLN A 42 7.78 -5.66 -13.48
C GLN A 42 8.44 -4.83 -14.60
N MET A 43 9.30 -3.90 -14.23
CA MET A 43 10.04 -3.09 -15.18
C MET A 43 11.34 -3.79 -15.60
N ILE A 44 11.78 -3.49 -16.82
CA ILE A 44 13.03 -4.01 -17.38
C ILE A 44 14.14 -3.00 -17.12
N ASP A 45 15.20 -3.44 -16.45
CA ASP A 45 16.40 -2.62 -16.25
C ASP A 45 17.21 -2.46 -17.56
N ARG A 46 17.57 -1.21 -17.88
CA ARG A 46 18.40 -0.83 -19.02
C ARG A 46 19.47 0.16 -18.58
N LYS A 47 20.40 -0.30 -17.72
CA LYS A 47 21.56 0.44 -17.19
C LYS A 47 21.15 1.54 -16.21
N CYS A 48 20.73 2.68 -16.75
CA CYS A 48 20.40 3.87 -15.98
C CYS A 48 18.92 4.25 -16.06
N LYS A 49 18.09 3.33 -16.59
CA LYS A 49 16.66 3.54 -16.79
C LYS A 49 15.92 2.22 -16.65
N MET A 50 14.74 2.27 -16.05
CA MET A 50 13.79 1.18 -16.06
C MET A 50 12.68 1.49 -17.07
N ILE A 51 12.32 0.51 -17.90
CA ILE A 51 11.30 0.67 -18.95
C ILE A 51 10.20 -0.36 -18.73
N CYS A 52 8.95 0.06 -18.81
CA CYS A 52 7.79 -0.82 -18.83
C CYS A 52 7.22 -0.94 -20.25
N GLU A 53 6.63 -2.09 -20.58
CA GLU A 53 5.94 -2.31 -21.85
C GLU A 53 4.72 -1.40 -22.05
N CYS A 54 4.18 -0.83 -20.97
CA CYS A 54 3.08 0.15 -21.06
C CYS A 54 3.51 1.54 -21.57
N GLY A 55 4.82 1.77 -21.76
CA GLY A 55 5.39 3.04 -22.22
C GLY A 55 5.90 3.95 -21.10
N TYR A 56 5.73 3.58 -19.83
CA TYR A 56 6.30 4.29 -18.68
C TYR A 56 7.80 3.99 -18.53
N PHE A 57 8.58 5.01 -18.14
CA PHE A 57 10.01 4.87 -17.86
C PHE A 57 10.42 5.69 -16.63
N LEU A 58 11.38 5.18 -15.87
CA LEU A 58 12.11 5.91 -14.82
C LEU A 58 13.57 6.01 -15.18
N SER A 59 14.21 7.14 -14.86
CA SER A 59 15.66 7.26 -14.86
C SER A 59 16.24 6.93 -13.47
N CYS A 60 17.52 6.54 -13.39
CA CYS A 60 18.19 6.35 -12.10
C CYS A 60 18.27 7.60 -11.23
N SER A 61 18.01 8.78 -11.79
CA SER A 61 17.91 10.02 -11.03
C SER A 61 16.57 10.16 -10.29
N ASP A 62 15.55 9.42 -10.70
CA ASP A 62 14.19 9.52 -10.18
C ASP A 62 13.88 8.48 -9.09
N TYR A 63 14.67 7.39 -8.97
CA TYR A 63 14.44 6.34 -7.96
C TYR A 63 15.52 6.26 -6.86
N TYR A 64 16.56 7.09 -6.92
CA TYR A 64 17.64 7.16 -5.93
C TYR A 64 17.45 8.31 -4.93
#